data_AF-A0A920EKB1-F1
#
_entry.id   AF-A0A920EKB1-F1
#
_cell.length_a   1.000
_cell.length_b   1.000
_cell.length_c   1.000
_cell.angle_alpha   90.00
_cell.angle_beta   90.00
_cell.angle_gamma   90.00
#
_symmetry.space_group_name_H-M   'P 1'
#
loop_
_entity.id
_entity.type
_entity.pdbx_description
1 polymer ?
#
loop_
_entity_poly.entity_id
_entity_poly.type
_entity_poly.pdbx_seq_one_letter_code
_entity_poly.pdbx_strand_id
1 'polypeptide(L)' 'MLSNFASSSSTVYTATFTASSNGSTSIDVAAGTYTDATGNSNTEANQFTWTMDAVPPTMVVQAQRSVMVIHPMIPLLR' A
#
# COMPACT_ATOMS: atom_id res chain seq x y z
N MET A 1 1.59 -14.80 -0.34
CA MET A 1 2.38 -16.01 -0.05
C MET A 1 3.55 -15.65 0.85
N LEU A 2 3.83 -16.52 1.83
CA LEU A 2 5.03 -16.43 2.67
C LEU A 2 6.11 -17.34 2.08
N SER A 3 7.35 -16.88 2.07
CA SER A 3 8.50 -17.58 1.51
C SER A 3 9.78 -17.22 2.27
N ASN A 4 10.86 -17.95 1.98
CA ASN A 4 12.20 -17.65 2.49
C ASN A 4 12.27 -17.49 4.03
N PHE A 5 11.53 -18.35 4.76
CA PHE A 5 11.60 -18.36 6.21
C PHE A 5 12.95 -18.95 6.67
N ALA A 6 13.76 -18.13 7.34
CA ALA A 6 15.11 -18.50 7.72
C ALA A 6 15.55 -17.82 9.02
N SER A 7 16.37 -18.52 9.81
CA SER A 7 17.07 -17.95 10.97
C SER A 7 18.27 -17.13 10.52
N SER A 8 18.33 -15.86 10.89
CA SER A 8 19.53 -15.03 10.74
C SER A 8 20.44 -15.10 11.98
N SER A 9 19.89 -15.46 13.15
CA SER A 9 20.63 -15.75 14.38
C SER A 9 19.85 -16.75 15.25
N SER A 10 20.32 -17.00 16.48
CA SER A 10 19.60 -17.84 17.45
C SER A 10 18.25 -17.26 17.88
N THR A 11 18.02 -15.96 17.69
CA THR A 11 16.80 -15.26 18.13
C THR A 11 16.14 -14.44 17.03
N VAL A 12 16.76 -14.30 15.86
CA VAL A 12 16.24 -13.50 14.75
C VAL A 12 15.88 -14.42 13.59
N TYR A 13 14.61 -14.35 13.17
CA TYR A 13 14.07 -15.03 12.01
C TYR A 13 13.57 -14.01 11.00
N THR A 14 13.74 -14.31 9.72
CA THR A 14 13.30 -13.48 8.60
C THR A 14 12.41 -14.29 7.68
N ALA A 15 11.46 -13.61 7.04
CA ALA A 15 10.56 -14.20 6.07
C ALA A 15 10.19 -13.15 5.02
N THR A 16 9.92 -13.59 3.80
CA THR A 16 9.43 -12.73 2.73
C THR A 16 7.96 -12.99 2.52
N PHE A 17 7.16 -11.95 2.74
CA PHE A 17 5.74 -11.97 2.43
C PHE A 17 5.46 -11.20 1.14
N THR A 18 4.77 -11.83 0.20
CA THR A 18 4.31 -11.22 -1.05
C THR A 18 2.79 -11.30 -1.11
N ALA A 19 2.09 -10.16 -1.08
CA ALA A 19 0.64 -10.17 -1.26
C ALA A 19 0.27 -10.60 -2.69
N SER A 20 -0.77 -11.42 -2.83
CA SER A 20 -1.23 -11.93 -4.14
C SER A 20 -2.40 -11.14 -4.73
N SER A 21 -3.01 -10.24 -3.96
CA SER A 21 -4.19 -9.48 -4.37
C SER A 21 -4.23 -8.14 -3.65
N ASN A 22 -4.97 -7.20 -4.23
CA ASN A 22 -5.26 -5.92 -3.59
C ASN A 22 -6.10 -6.13 -2.32
N GLY A 23 -5.93 -5.26 -1.34
CA GLY A 23 -6.72 -5.27 -0.12
C GLY A 23 -5.89 -5.17 1.16
N SER A 24 -6.59 -5.31 2.29
CA SER A 24 -5.98 -5.26 3.61
C SER A 24 -5.08 -6.47 3.83
N THR A 25 -3.90 -6.21 4.37
CA THR A 25 -2.88 -7.22 4.66
C THR A 25 -2.31 -6.99 6.06
N SER A 26 -1.95 -8.07 6.73
CA SER A 26 -1.32 -8.00 8.05
C SER A 26 -0.22 -9.04 8.24
N ILE A 27 0.75 -8.71 9.08
CA ILE A 27 1.75 -9.63 9.64
C ILE A 27 1.63 -9.56 11.14
N ASP A 28 1.53 -10.74 11.76
CA ASP A 28 1.30 -10.89 13.18
C ASP A 28 2.00 -12.14 13.72
N VAL A 29 2.33 -12.11 15.02
CA VAL A 29 2.86 -13.24 15.78
C VAL A 29 2.08 -13.33 17.09
N ALA A 30 1.14 -14.27 17.14
CA ALA A 30 0.29 -14.47 18.30
C ALA A 30 1.09 -14.92 19.54
N ALA A 31 0.57 -14.62 20.73
CA ALA A 31 1.12 -15.11 22.00
C ALA A 31 1.07 -16.65 22.08
N GLY A 32 2.04 -17.24 22.78
CA GLY A 32 2.07 -18.68 23.04
C GLY A 32 2.28 -19.56 21.80
N THR A 33 2.78 -18.99 20.71
CA THR A 33 3.07 -19.74 19.47
C THR A 33 4.44 -20.40 19.50
N TYR A 34 5.36 -19.93 20.35
CA TYR A 34 6.66 -20.56 20.56
C TYR A 34 7.15 -20.37 22.01
N THR A 35 8.08 -21.24 22.42
CA THR A 35 8.70 -21.24 23.74
C THR A 35 10.22 -21.16 23.65
N ASP A 36 10.86 -20.53 24.64
CA ASP A 36 12.31 -20.58 24.80
C ASP A 36 12.80 -21.92 25.38
N ALA A 37 14.11 -22.10 25.49
CA ALA A 37 14.73 -23.33 26.02
C ALA A 37 14.39 -23.61 27.50
N THR A 38 13.94 -22.60 28.23
CA THR A 38 13.49 -22.71 29.63
C THR A 38 11.98 -22.86 29.78
N GLY A 39 11.24 -22.91 28.66
CA GLY A 39 9.80 -23.12 28.63
C GLY A 39 8.95 -21.84 28.72
N ASN A 40 9.53 -20.64 28.68
CA ASN A 40 8.74 -19.41 28.67
C ASN A 40 8.12 -19.20 27.28
N SER A 41 6.82 -18.91 27.25
CA SER A 41 6.09 -18.60 26.02
C SER A 41 6.32 -17.17 25.55
N ASN A 42 6.24 -16.93 24.24
CA ASN A 42 6.30 -15.59 23.69
C ASN A 42 5.04 -14.78 24.03
N THR A 43 5.23 -13.46 24.18
CA THR A 43 4.12 -12.50 24.17
C THR A 43 3.69 -12.21 22.73
N GLU A 44 2.46 -11.74 22.58
CA GLU A 44 1.94 -11.27 21.29
C GLU A 44 2.80 -10.11 20.76
N ALA A 45 3.08 -10.12 19.46
CA ALA A 45 3.81 -9.05 18.80
C ALA A 45 2.88 -7.88 18.45
N ASN A 46 3.45 -6.70 18.22
CA ASN A 46 2.69 -5.62 17.59
C ASN A 46 2.39 -5.98 16.13
N GLN A 47 1.10 -6.09 15.81
CA GLN A 47 0.67 -6.36 14.45
C GLN A 47 1.06 -5.23 13.49
N PHE A 48 1.60 -5.61 12.33
CA PHE A 48 1.84 -4.69 11.22
C PHE A 48 0.73 -4.83 10.18
N THR A 49 0.04 -3.74 9.85
CA THR A 49 -1.07 -3.71 8.89
C THR A 49 -0.84 -2.70 7.78
N TRP A 50 -1.23 -3.05 6.55
CA TRP A 50 -1.17 -2.15 5.40
C TRP A 50 -2.19 -2.56 4.33
N THR A 51 -2.40 -1.69 3.34
CA THR A 51 -3.21 -1.98 2.17
C THR A 51 -2.30 -2.20 0.97
N MET A 52 -2.44 -3.34 0.31
CA MET A 52 -1.80 -3.57 -0.99
C MET A 52 -2.68 -3.06 -2.10
N ASP A 53 -2.09 -2.24 -2.97
CA ASP A 53 -2.70 -1.78 -4.20
C ASP A 53 -1.71 -1.96 -5.35
N ALA A 54 -2.06 -2.86 -6.26
CA ALA A 54 -1.32 -3.13 -7.50
C ALA A 54 -2.02 -2.55 -8.74
N VAL A 55 -3.03 -1.68 -8.58
CA VAL A 55 -3.68 -1.02 -9.71
C VAL A 55 -2.73 0.05 -10.27
N PRO A 56 -2.34 -0.06 -11.55
CA PRO A 56 -1.49 0.95 -12.17
C PRO A 56 -2.26 2.28 -12.33
N PRO A 57 -1.61 3.44 -12.15
CA PRO A 57 -2.26 4.72 -12.36
C PRO A 57 -2.56 4.94 -13.86
N THR A 58 -3.74 5.50 -14.16
CA THR A 58 -4.10 5.97 -15.50
C THR A 58 -3.99 7.48 -15.60
N MET A 59 -3.26 7.96 -16.61
CA MET A 59 -3.16 9.38 -16.95
C MET A 59 -3.84 9.67 -18.29
N VAL A 60 -4.71 10.68 -18.33
CA VAL A 60 -5.37 11.16 -19.55
C VAL A 60 -5.06 12.64 -19.74
N VAL A 61 -4.56 13.02 -20.92
CA VAL A 61 -4.34 14.42 -21.31
C VAL A 61 -5.43 14.83 -22.29
N GLN A 62 -6.11 15.94 -22.01
CA GLN A 62 -7.10 16.55 -22.91
C GLN A 62 -6.67 17.96 -23.29
N ALA A 63 -6.75 18.29 -24.58
CA ALA A 63 -6.55 19.64 -25.07
C ALA A 63 -7.90 20.33 -25.25
N GLN A 64 -8.04 21.55 -24.72
CA GLN A 64 -9.17 22.40 -25.02
C GLN A 64 -8.81 23.37 -26.14
N ARG A 65 -9.69 23.50 -27.14
CA ARG A 65 -9.56 24.52 -28.18
C ARG A 65 -10.18 25.81 -27.65
N SER A 66 -9.39 26.87 -27.51
CA SER A 66 -9.94 28.20 -27.29
C SER A 66 -10.65 28.66 -28.57
N VAL A 67 -11.95 28.91 -28.47
CA VAL A 67 -12.70 29.61 -29.53
C VAL A 67 -12.58 31.10 -29.26
N MET A 68 -12.10 31.85 -30.24
CA MET A 68 -12.05 33.31 -30.16
C MET A 68 -13.49 33.86 -30.19
N VAL A 69 -13.93 34.50 -29.11
CA VAL A 69 -15.19 35.25 -29.08
C VAL A 69 -14.91 36.70 -29.49
N ILE A 70 -15.37 37.09 -30.68
CA ILE A 70 -15.39 38.51 -31.05
C ILE A 70 -16.57 39.19 -30.36
N HIS A 71 -16.33 40.22 -29.57
CA HIS A 71 -17.40 41.05 -29.00
C HIS A 71 -17.82 42.06 -30.08
N PRO A 72 -19.04 41.97 -30.66
CA PRO A 72 -19.49 42.94 -31.64
C PRO A 72 -19.65 44.32 -30.97
N MET A 73 -18.95 45.32 -31.50
CA MET A 73 -19.14 46.71 -31.07
C MET A 73 -20.42 47.23 -31.72
N ILE A 74 -21.50 47.36 -30.94
CA ILE A 74 -22.70 48.07 -31.38
C ILE A 74 -22.35 49.57 -31.43
N PRO A 75 -22.40 50.24 -32.59
CA PRO A 75 -22.17 51.68 -32.62
C PRO A 75 -23.28 52.40 -31.86
N LEU A 76 -22.92 53.21 -30.86
CA LEU A 76 -23.85 54.12 -30.21
C LEU A 76 -24.23 55.21 -31.23
N LEU A 77 -25.49 55.23 -31.65
CA LEU A 77 -26.08 56.38 -32.35
C LEU A 77 -26.06 57.57 -31.35
N ARG A 78 -25.36 58.64 -31.72
CA ARG A 78 -25.31 59.90 -30.96
C ARG A 78 -26.61 60.67 -31.07
#